data_AF-A0A1F8NT56-F1
#
_entry.id   AF-A0A1F8NT56-F1
#
_cell.length_a   1.000
_cell.length_b   1.000
_cell.length_c   1.000
_cell.angle_alpha   90.00
_cell.angle_beta   90.00
_cell.angle_gamma   90.00
#
_symmetry.space_group_name_H-M   'P 1'
#
loop_
_entity.id
_entity.type
_entity.pdbx_description
1 polymer ?
#
loop_
_entity_poly.entity_id
_entity_poly.type
_entity_poly.pdbx_seq_one_letter_code
_entity_poly.pdbx_strand_id
1 'polypeptide(L)'
;MSGIVLTFPILDGKVEAWRRFTQELCGFRRESFETSRHRLGITHERLTLVETSFGATAVTTLEAPDVAQALGQIITSDLPFDVWYRDRIQELHGVNLAGYEQFAQPTPLPPEQELLFEWTLNSYTGG
;
A
#
# COMPACT_ATOMS: atom_id res chain seq x y z
N MET A 1 16.79 2.06 -9.48
CA MET A 1 15.99 1.70 -8.29
C MET A 1 15.09 2.87 -7.97
N SER A 2 13.81 2.60 -7.76
CA SER A 2 12.82 3.56 -7.29
C SER A 2 12.40 3.19 -5.86
N GLY A 3 11.93 4.18 -5.10
CA GLY A 3 11.45 3.99 -3.74
C GLY A 3 10.17 4.78 -3.50
N ILE A 4 9.30 4.25 -2.64
CA ILE A 4 8.05 4.91 -2.23
C ILE A 4 7.89 4.84 -0.71
N VAL A 5 7.22 5.85 -0.16
CA VAL A 5 6.68 5.80 1.20
C VAL A 5 5.16 5.80 1.09
N LEU A 6 4.54 4.76 1.64
CA LEU A 6 3.10 4.62 1.73
C LEU A 6 2.65 4.82 3.18
N THR A 7 1.63 5.64 3.39
CA THR A 7 1.06 5.88 4.71
C THR A 7 -0.39 5.40 4.71
N PHE A 8 -0.70 4.44 5.59
CA PHE A 8 -2.06 3.96 5.77
C PHE A 8 -2.51 4.21 7.21
N PRO A 9 -3.65 4.92 7.42
CA PRO A 9 -4.21 5.03 8.75
C PRO A 9 -4.55 3.64 9.27
N ILE A 10 -4.30 3.39 10.55
CA ILE A 10 -4.74 2.17 11.22
C ILE A 10 -6.08 2.47 11.87
N LEU A 11 -7.06 1.60 11.67
CA LEU A 11 -8.38 1.77 12.26
C LEU A 11 -8.31 1.77 13.80
N ASP A 12 -9.22 2.51 14.42
CA ASP A 12 -9.30 2.61 15.87
C ASP A 12 -9.35 1.23 16.55
N GLY A 13 -8.52 1.05 17.57
CA GLY A 13 -8.38 -0.22 18.29
C GLY A 13 -7.62 -1.34 17.55
N LYS A 14 -7.15 -1.12 16.32
CA LYS A 14 -6.41 -2.14 15.53
C LYS A 14 -4.88 -2.08 15.66
N VAL A 15 -4.30 -1.14 16.42
CA VAL A 15 -2.84 -1.00 16.56
C VAL A 15 -2.17 -2.30 17.03
N GLU A 16 -2.70 -2.95 18.06
CA GLU A 16 -2.14 -4.22 18.53
C GLU A 16 -2.38 -5.37 17.55
N ALA A 17 -3.43 -5.31 16.74
CA ALA A 17 -3.63 -6.28 15.66
C ALA A 17 -2.62 -6.06 14.50
N TRP A 18 -2.25 -4.80 14.23
CA TRP A 18 -1.18 -4.45 13.29
C TRP A 18 0.19 -4.95 13.76
N ARG A 19 0.54 -4.76 15.04
CA ARG A 19 1.78 -5.31 15.62
C ARG A 19 1.84 -6.83 15.52
N ARG A 20 0.73 -7.53 15.78
CA ARG A 20 0.67 -8.99 15.63
C ARG A 20 0.85 -9.39 14.17
N PHE A 21 0.16 -8.72 13.25
CA PHE A 21 0.30 -8.97 11.81
C PHE A 21 1.76 -8.86 11.35
N THR A 22 2.49 -7.80 11.74
CA THR A 22 3.91 -7.66 11.38
C THR A 22 4.80 -8.73 12.03
N GLN A 23 4.45 -9.21 13.23
CA GLN A 23 5.10 -10.37 13.83
C GLN A 23 4.83 -11.67 13.04
N GLU A 24 3.63 -11.88 12.49
CA GLU A 24 3.33 -13.04 11.64
C GLU A 24 4.19 -13.04 10.37
N LEU A 25 4.35 -11.87 9.74
CA LEU A 25 5.20 -11.69 8.55
C LEU A 25 6.67 -12.00 8.85
N CYS A 26 7.19 -11.54 9.99
CA CYS A 26 8.56 -11.82 10.41
C CYS A 26 8.76 -13.24 10.96
N GLY A 27 7.66 -13.92 11.34
CA GLY A 27 7.63 -15.22 11.98
C GLY A 27 7.14 -16.32 11.03
N PHE A 28 6.00 -16.93 11.35
CA PHE A 28 5.56 -18.16 10.68
C PHE A 28 5.15 -17.96 9.20
N ARG A 29 4.91 -16.72 8.74
CA ARG A 29 4.64 -16.43 7.32
C ARG A 29 5.85 -15.87 6.56
N ARG A 30 7.02 -15.86 7.19
CA ARG A 30 8.24 -15.26 6.62
C ARG A 30 8.61 -15.81 5.26
N GLU A 31 8.56 -17.12 5.07
CA GLU A 31 8.91 -17.75 3.79
C GLU A 31 7.95 -17.32 2.68
N SER A 32 6.64 -17.31 2.95
CA SER A 32 5.63 -16.86 1.97
C SER A 32 5.79 -15.36 1.66
N PHE A 33 6.11 -14.55 2.67
CA PHE A 33 6.40 -13.13 2.51
C PHE A 33 7.64 -12.90 1.64
N GLU A 34 8.78 -13.52 1.96
CA GLU A 34 10.02 -13.39 1.19
C GLU A 34 9.84 -13.90 -0.25
N THR A 35 9.13 -15.01 -0.44
CA THR A 35 8.80 -15.55 -1.77
C THR A 35 7.98 -14.54 -2.59
N SER A 36 6.96 -13.92 -1.99
CA SER A 36 6.18 -12.86 -2.64
C SER A 36 7.08 -11.67 -3.00
N ARG A 37 7.86 -11.14 -2.05
CA ARG A 37 8.73 -9.97 -2.30
C ARG A 37 9.79 -10.22 -3.36
N HIS A 38 10.41 -11.39 -3.35
CA HIS A 38 11.38 -11.78 -4.38
C HIS A 38 10.75 -11.85 -5.77
N ARG A 39 9.58 -12.51 -5.89
CA ARG A 39 8.84 -12.61 -7.16
C ARG A 39 8.47 -11.23 -7.72
N LEU A 40 8.12 -10.29 -6.85
CA LEU A 40 7.72 -8.92 -7.20
C LEU A 40 8.91 -7.98 -7.43
N GLY A 41 10.15 -8.45 -7.25
CA GLY A 41 11.36 -7.63 -7.39
C GLY A 41 11.55 -6.58 -6.28
N ILE A 42 10.87 -6.74 -5.14
CA ILE A 42 11.01 -5.85 -3.99
C ILE A 42 12.31 -6.20 -3.27
N THR A 43 13.22 -5.23 -3.20
CA THR A 43 14.58 -5.43 -2.67
C THR A 43 14.71 -4.99 -1.22
N HIS A 44 13.87 -4.05 -0.78
CA HIS A 44 13.81 -3.62 0.61
C HIS A 44 12.38 -3.17 0.94
N GLU A 45 11.89 -3.61 2.10
CA GLU A 45 10.61 -3.18 2.64
C GLU A 45 10.74 -2.97 4.14
N ARG A 46 10.21 -1.85 4.63
CA ARG A 46 10.19 -1.50 6.05
C ARG A 46 8.80 -1.05 6.44
N LEU A 47 8.22 -1.70 7.44
CA LEU A 47 6.93 -1.34 8.02
C LEU A 47 7.17 -0.72 9.39
N THR A 48 6.78 0.54 9.58
CA THR A 48 6.85 1.24 10.87
C THR A 48 5.48 1.72 11.31
N LEU A 49 5.38 2.11 12.57
CA LEU A 49 4.18 2.64 13.20
C LEU A 49 4.47 4.03 13.73
N VAL A 50 3.60 4.98 13.40
CA VAL A 50 3.62 6.35 13.94
C VAL A 50 2.33 6.56 14.72
N GLU A 51 2.45 6.85 16.01
CA GLU A 51 1.32 7.13 16.88
C GLU A 51 1.34 8.61 17.27
N THR A 52 0.19 9.26 17.15
CA THR A 52 -0.03 10.66 17.49
C THR A 52 -1.31 10.83 18.29
N SER A 53 -1.57 12.03 18.80
CA SER A 53 -2.85 12.37 19.42
C SER A 53 -4.05 12.28 18.45
N PHE A 54 -3.81 12.22 17.14
CA PHE A 54 -4.85 12.18 16.11
C PHE A 54 -5.06 10.76 15.55
N GLY A 55 -4.37 9.76 16.10
CA GLY A 55 -4.48 8.37 15.66
C GLY A 55 -3.12 7.74 15.32
N ALA A 56 -3.22 6.50 14.81
CA ALA A 56 -2.07 5.68 14.46
C ALA A 56 -1.99 5.45 12.94
N THR A 57 -0.78 5.49 12.40
CA THR A 57 -0.51 5.34 10.97
C THR A 57 0.60 4.31 10.76
N ALA A 58 0.38 3.34 9.88
CA ALA A 58 1.45 2.50 9.36
C ALA A 58 2.19 3.25 8.25
N VAL A 59 3.51 3.29 8.34
CA VAL A 59 4.37 3.90 7.33
C VAL A 59 5.22 2.79 6.71
N THR A 60 5.04 2.55 5.42
CA THR A 60 5.75 1.51 4.68
C THR A 60 6.72 2.16 3.69
N THR A 61 8.02 1.88 3.83
CA THR A 61 9.02 2.22 2.83
C THR A 61 9.30 1.00 1.97
N LEU A 62 9.23 1.12 0.64
CA LEU A 62 9.43 0.03 -0.29
C LEU A 62 10.36 0.46 -1.42
N GLU A 63 11.33 -0.38 -1.76
CA GLU A 63 12.28 -0.18 -2.85
C GLU A 63 12.24 -1.37 -3.83
N ALA A 64 12.26 -1.05 -5.13
CA ALA A 64 12.29 -2.02 -6.21
C ALA A 64 12.90 -1.39 -7.48
N PRO A 65 13.26 -2.17 -8.52
CA PRO A 65 13.55 -1.62 -9.84
C PRO A 65 12.40 -0.77 -10.38
N ASP A 66 11.17 -1.28 -10.27
CA ASP A 66 9.91 -0.62 -10.63
C ASP A 66 8.88 -0.82 -9.50
N VAL A 67 8.72 0.19 -8.66
CA VAL A 67 7.78 0.15 -7.53
C VAL A 67 6.32 0.17 -7.98
N ALA A 68 6.00 0.87 -9.07
CA ALA A 68 4.63 0.94 -9.56
C ALA A 68 4.17 -0.44 -10.07
N GLN A 69 5.03 -1.13 -10.82
CA GLN A 69 4.80 -2.50 -11.24
C GLN A 69 4.65 -3.45 -10.04
N ALA A 70 5.56 -3.38 -9.06
CA ALA A 70 5.53 -4.24 -7.88
C ALA A 70 4.21 -4.06 -7.08
N LEU A 71 3.78 -2.81 -6.86
CA LEU A 71 2.50 -2.52 -6.20
C LEU A 71 1.30 -3.03 -7.02
N GLY A 72 1.30 -2.78 -8.33
CA GLY A 72 0.26 -3.30 -9.22
C GLY A 72 0.14 -4.83 -9.15
N GLN A 73 1.26 -5.54 -9.09
CA GLN A 73 1.28 -7.00 -8.96
C GLN A 73 0.85 -7.50 -7.57
N ILE A 74 1.17 -6.80 -6.48
CA ILE A 74 0.61 -7.13 -5.15
C ILE A 74 -0.91 -7.08 -5.22
N ILE A 75 -1.46 -6.12 -5.96
CA ILE A 75 -2.89 -5.86 -6.00
C ILE A 75 -3.64 -6.87 -6.84
N THR A 76 -3.12 -7.20 -8.02
CA THR A 76 -3.79 -8.08 -8.98
C THR A 76 -3.47 -9.56 -8.77
N SER A 77 -2.51 -9.90 -7.90
CA SER A 77 -2.13 -11.30 -7.66
C SER A 77 -3.25 -12.11 -7.00
N ASP A 78 -3.55 -13.27 -7.58
CA ASP A 78 -4.47 -14.26 -7.01
C ASP A 78 -3.78 -15.31 -6.14
N LEU A 79 -2.47 -15.15 -5.90
CA LEU A 79 -1.75 -16.11 -5.07
C LEU A 79 -2.25 -16.04 -3.62
N PRO A 80 -2.43 -17.19 -2.94
CA PRO A 80 -3.08 -17.24 -1.63
C PRO A 80 -2.48 -16.30 -0.58
N PHE A 81 -1.15 -16.14 -0.59
CA PHE A 81 -0.47 -15.23 0.33
C PHE A 81 -0.80 -13.76 0.03
N ASP A 82 -0.83 -13.36 -1.23
CA ASP A 82 -1.07 -11.96 -1.60
C ASP A 82 -2.53 -11.57 -1.35
N VAL A 83 -3.47 -12.47 -1.63
CA VAL A 83 -4.89 -12.32 -1.26
C VAL A 83 -5.02 -12.13 0.25
N TRP A 84 -4.45 -13.06 1.04
CA TRP A 84 -4.45 -12.95 2.50
C TRP A 84 -3.81 -11.66 3.00
N TYR A 85 -2.69 -11.24 2.40
CA TYR A 85 -2.00 -10.00 2.76
C TYR A 85 -2.91 -8.79 2.55
N ARG A 86 -3.57 -8.70 1.38
CA ARG A 86 -4.51 -7.61 1.07
C ARG A 86 -5.72 -7.62 1.99
N ASP A 87 -6.27 -8.78 2.32
CA ASP A 87 -7.39 -8.89 3.26
C ASP A 87 -7.01 -8.34 4.64
N ARG A 88 -5.78 -8.62 5.11
CA ARG A 88 -5.27 -8.04 6.37
C ARG A 88 -5.08 -6.54 6.27
N ILE A 89 -4.59 -6.02 5.14
CA ILE A 89 -4.50 -4.57 4.94
C ILE A 89 -5.90 -3.93 5.00
N GLN A 90 -6.89 -4.52 4.33
CA GLN A 90 -8.27 -4.03 4.36
C GLN A 90 -8.85 -4.07 5.78
N GLU A 91 -8.68 -5.16 6.51
CA GLU A 91 -9.20 -5.33 7.87
C GLU A 91 -8.58 -4.34 8.88
N LEU A 92 -7.29 -4.02 8.72
CA LEU A 92 -6.54 -3.23 9.68
C LEU A 92 -6.54 -1.72 9.36
N HIS A 93 -6.67 -1.36 8.08
CA HIS A 93 -6.58 0.02 7.61
C HIS A 93 -7.87 0.54 6.97
N GLY A 94 -8.84 -0.34 6.68
CA GLY A 94 -10.04 0.02 5.91
C GLY A 94 -9.75 0.25 4.42
N VAL A 95 -8.51 0.02 3.97
CA VAL A 95 -8.07 0.24 2.59
C VAL A 95 -8.26 -1.05 1.81
N ASN A 96 -9.26 -1.05 0.93
CA ASN A 96 -9.40 -2.15 -0.02
C ASN A 96 -8.39 -1.98 -1.17
N LEU A 97 -7.32 -2.77 -1.11
CA LEU A 97 -6.37 -2.86 -2.22
C LEU A 97 -6.94 -3.64 -3.41
N ALA A 98 -7.85 -4.59 -3.19
CA ALA A 98 -8.52 -5.31 -4.26
C ALA A 98 -9.49 -4.36 -4.99
N GLY A 99 -9.09 -3.94 -6.18
CA GLY A 99 -9.82 -2.95 -6.97
C GLY A 99 -8.92 -1.83 -7.50
N TYR A 100 -7.60 -1.85 -7.28
CA TYR A 100 -6.71 -0.78 -7.73
C TYR A 100 -6.68 -0.55 -9.25
N GLU A 101 -7.29 -1.42 -10.07
CA GLU A 101 -7.61 -1.11 -11.46
C GLU A 101 -8.40 0.22 -11.59
N GLN A 102 -9.11 0.63 -10.55
CA GLN A 102 -9.76 1.94 -10.44
C GLN A 102 -8.79 3.15 -10.38
N PHE A 103 -7.49 2.93 -10.11
CA PHE A 103 -6.42 3.94 -10.23
C PHE A 103 -5.75 3.94 -11.62
N ALA A 104 -6.04 2.95 -12.47
CA ALA A 104 -5.69 2.99 -13.90
C ALA A 104 -6.74 3.75 -14.72
N GLN A 105 -7.93 3.95 -14.17
CA GLN A 105 -8.97 4.87 -14.64
C GLN A 105 -8.82 6.20 -13.91
N PRO A 106 -9.34 7.33 -14.44
CA PRO A 106 -9.48 8.54 -13.64
C PRO A 106 -10.30 8.20 -12.39
N THR A 107 -9.68 8.28 -11.22
CA THR A 107 -10.33 7.93 -9.95
C THR A 107 -11.62 8.74 -9.83
N PRO A 108 -12.81 8.13 -9.72
CA PRO A 108 -14.00 8.88 -9.36
C PRO A 108 -13.76 9.49 -7.99
N LEU A 109 -13.69 10.82 -7.94
CA LEU A 109 -13.47 11.53 -6.69
C LEU A 109 -14.60 11.15 -5.71
N PRO A 110 -14.28 10.79 -4.47
CA PRO A 110 -15.28 10.61 -3.43
C PRO A 110 -16.31 11.73 -3.46
N PRO A 111 -17.62 11.42 -3.34
CA PRO A 111 -18.60 12.46 -3.11
C PRO A 111 -18.22 13.18 -1.82
N GLU A 112 -18.39 14.51 -1.78
CA GLU A 112 -18.05 15.38 -0.63
C GLU A 112 -16.58 15.83 -0.52
N GLN A 113 -15.84 15.95 -1.62
CA GLN A 113 -14.54 16.63 -1.61
C GLN A 113 -14.68 18.14 -1.83
N GLU A 114 -13.96 18.94 -1.01
CA GLU A 114 -13.68 20.35 -1.27
C GLU A 114 -12.38 20.46 -2.09
N LEU A 115 -12.46 20.87 -3.35
CA LEU A 115 -11.27 21.13 -4.17
C LEU A 115 -10.59 22.41 -3.69
N LEU A 116 -9.44 22.27 -3.03
CA LEU A 116 -8.66 23.42 -2.59
C LEU A 116 -7.74 23.98 -3.70
N PHE A 117 -7.20 23.12 -4.56
CA PHE A 117 -6.25 23.49 -5.63
C PHE A 117 -6.11 22.36 -6.67
N GLU A 118 -6.07 22.71 -7.96
CA GLU A 118 -5.74 21.79 -9.06
C GLU A 118 -4.70 22.45 -9.98
N TRP A 119 -3.74 21.66 -10.46
CA TRP A 119 -2.79 22.09 -11.47
C TRP A 119 -2.61 21.01 -12.54
N THR A 120 -2.61 21.42 -13.80
CA THR A 120 -2.32 20.56 -14.94
C THR A 120 -1.17 21.17 -15.74
N LEU A 121 -0.21 20.33 -16.13
CA LEU A 121 0.83 20.75 -17.07
C LEU A 121 0.21 20.96 -18.44
N ASN A 122 0.12 22.21 -18.90
CA ASN A 122 -0.20 22.47 -20.30
C ASN A 122 1.01 22.08 -21.15
N SER A 123 0.93 20.95 -21.85
CA SER A 123 1.85 20.63 -22.93
C SER A 123 1.62 21.63 -24.07
N TYR A 124 2.39 22.71 -24.10
CA TYR A 124 2.51 23.58 -25.27
C TYR A 124 3.13 22.76 -26.40
N THR A 125 2.32 22.24 -27.30
CA THR A 125 2.77 21.83 -28.63
C THR A 125 2.95 23.10 -29.46
N GLY A 126 4.14 23.69 -29.40
CA GLY A 126 4.58 24.65 -30.41
C GLY A 126 4.76 23.91 -31.74
N GLY A 127 4.11 24.42 -32.79
CA GLY A 127 4.25 23.94 -34.17
C GLY A 127 5.50 24.43 -34.87
#